data_AF-A0A1G6GBV4-F1
#
_entry.id   AF-A0A1G6GBV4-F1
#
_cell.length_a   1.000
_cell.length_b   1.000
_cell.length_c   1.000
_cell.angle_alpha   90.00
_cell.angle_beta   90.00
_cell.angle_gamma   90.00
#
_symmetry.space_group_name_H-M   'P 1'
#
loop_
_entity.id
_entity.type
_entity.pdbx_description
1 polymer ?
#
loop_
_entity_poly.entity_id
_entity_poly.type
_entity_poly.pdbx_seq_one_letter_code
_entity_poly.pdbx_strand_id
1 'polypeptide(L)'
;MAKIQIKSEELTPFGGIFSIMEQFDSKLSSVIDSTLGMRCKLYGYQYSEIIRSLMSVYFCGGSFIEDVTTHLMYHLSLYPTLRTCSADTILRAIKELTQENISYTSDQGKTYDFNTADKLNTLLINALVSTGELKEIEEYDVDFDHQFLETEKYDAKPTYKKFLGYRPGVYVIGDKIVYIENSDGNTNVRFH
;
A
#
# COMPACT_ATOMS: atom_id res chain seq x y z
N MET A 1 -2.47 -39.42 -33.54
CA MET A 1 -1.28 -38.60 -33.21
C MET A 1 -1.77 -37.19 -32.92
N ALA A 2 -1.41 -36.61 -31.77
CA ALA A 2 -1.77 -35.23 -31.44
C ALA A 2 -0.95 -34.26 -32.30
N LYS A 3 -1.61 -33.28 -32.92
CA LYS A 3 -0.97 -32.28 -33.77
C LYS A 3 -0.30 -31.24 -32.84
N ILE A 4 1.01 -31.35 -32.63
CA ILE A 4 1.76 -30.37 -31.84
C ILE A 4 1.97 -29.14 -32.71
N GLN A 5 1.39 -28.01 -32.32
CA GLN A 5 1.58 -26.72 -32.97
C GLN A 5 2.67 -25.97 -32.20
N ILE A 6 3.84 -25.77 -32.81
CA ILE A 6 4.93 -24.99 -32.21
C ILE A 6 4.65 -23.52 -32.52
N LYS A 7 4.33 -22.73 -31.49
CA LYS A 7 4.29 -21.27 -31.58
C LYS A 7 5.68 -20.72 -31.28
N SER A 8 6.21 -19.90 -32.17
CA SER A 8 7.51 -19.22 -32.04
C SER A 8 7.39 -17.77 -31.57
N GLU A 9 6.24 -17.39 -31.02
CA GLU A 9 6.01 -16.04 -30.47
C GLU A 9 6.88 -15.85 -29.21
N GLU A 10 7.56 -14.70 -29.09
CA GLU A 10 8.31 -14.37 -27.89
C GLU A 10 7.35 -14.25 -26.70
N LEU A 11 7.53 -15.13 -25.71
CA LEU A 11 6.75 -15.10 -24.48
C LEU A 11 7.34 -14.07 -23.54
N THR A 12 6.52 -13.11 -23.11
CA THR A 12 6.90 -12.22 -22.01
C THR A 12 6.65 -12.92 -20.66
N PRO A 13 7.65 -13.01 -19.76
CA PRO A 13 7.51 -13.69 -18.47
C PRO A 13 6.43 -13.08 -17.57
N PHE A 14 6.05 -11.82 -17.82
CA PHE A 14 5.04 -11.10 -17.03
C PHE A 14 3.73 -10.84 -17.78
N GLY A 15 3.48 -11.46 -18.94
CA GLY A 15 2.29 -11.15 -19.74
C GLY A 15 0.94 -11.31 -19.02
N GLY A 16 0.87 -12.22 -18.04
CA GLY A 16 -0.34 -12.41 -17.21
C GLY A 16 -0.72 -11.21 -16.36
N ILE A 17 0.23 -10.31 -16.06
CA ILE A 17 -0.02 -9.15 -15.20
C ILE A 17 -0.93 -8.12 -15.88
N PHE A 18 -1.00 -8.08 -17.21
CA PHE A 18 -1.78 -7.06 -17.92
C PHE A 18 -3.27 -7.12 -17.57
N SER A 19 -3.84 -8.33 -17.48
CA SER A 19 -5.24 -8.47 -17.05
C SER A 19 -5.47 -8.00 -15.61
N ILE A 20 -4.48 -8.19 -14.72
CA ILE A 20 -4.55 -7.70 -13.33
C ILE A 20 -4.47 -6.17 -13.30
N MET A 21 -3.62 -5.56 -14.14
CA MET A 21 -3.48 -4.11 -14.24
C MET A 21 -4.71 -3.42 -14.82
N GLU A 22 -5.38 -4.06 -15.78
CA GLU A 22 -6.67 -3.59 -16.32
C GLU A 22 -7.76 -3.63 -15.24
N GLN A 23 -7.83 -4.71 -14.46
CA GLN A 23 -8.78 -4.81 -13.35
C GLN A 23 -8.49 -3.77 -12.28
N PHE A 24 -7.21 -3.58 -11.92
CA PHE A 24 -6.79 -2.53 -10.99
C PHE A 24 -7.27 -1.17 -11.48
N ASP A 25 -7.02 -0.83 -12.75
CA ASP A 25 -7.41 0.47 -13.30
C ASP A 25 -8.91 0.69 -13.26
N SER A 26 -9.67 -0.31 -13.70
CA SER A 26 -11.13 -0.22 -13.78
C SER A 26 -11.79 -0.04 -12.42
N LYS A 27 -11.19 -0.56 -11.35
CA LYS A 27 -11.77 -0.57 -10.00
C LYS A 27 -11.19 0.49 -9.07
N LEU A 28 -9.89 0.80 -9.18
CA LEU A 28 -9.18 1.55 -8.15
C LEU A 28 -8.63 2.89 -8.63
N SER A 29 -8.30 3.07 -9.91
CA SER A 29 -7.60 4.29 -10.35
C SER A 29 -8.40 5.57 -10.10
N SER A 30 -9.70 5.57 -10.39
CA SER A 30 -10.57 6.73 -10.09
C SER A 30 -10.71 6.98 -8.59
N VAL A 31 -10.75 5.93 -7.77
CA VAL A 31 -10.89 6.02 -6.31
C VAL A 31 -9.63 6.59 -5.68
N ILE A 32 -8.47 6.11 -6.13
CA ILE A 32 -7.16 6.59 -5.69
C ILE A 32 -7.01 8.07 -6.01
N ASP A 33 -7.24 8.48 -7.26
CA ASP A 33 -6.97 9.86 -7.67
C ASP A 33 -8.00 10.84 -7.11
N SER A 34 -9.25 10.41 -6.88
CA SER A 34 -10.25 11.25 -6.20
C SER A 34 -9.99 11.39 -4.69
N THR A 35 -9.52 10.33 -4.02
CA THR A 35 -9.24 10.36 -2.57
C THR A 35 -7.91 11.05 -2.25
N LEU A 36 -6.85 10.74 -3.02
CA LEU A 36 -5.53 11.34 -2.81
C LEU A 36 -5.37 12.71 -3.48
N GLY A 37 -6.27 13.03 -4.40
CA GLY A 37 -6.20 14.26 -5.18
C GLY A 37 -5.15 14.21 -6.28
N MET A 38 -5.16 15.24 -7.12
CA MET A 38 -4.25 15.34 -8.25
C MET A 38 -2.81 15.57 -7.79
N ARG A 39 -1.89 14.68 -8.18
CA ARG A 39 -0.47 14.80 -7.85
C ARG A 39 0.27 15.76 -8.77
N CYS A 40 0.00 15.69 -10.07
CA CYS A 40 0.67 16.49 -11.10
C CYS A 40 -0.36 17.03 -12.09
N LYS A 41 -0.32 18.34 -12.39
CA LYS A 41 -1.28 18.98 -13.31
C LYS A 41 -0.91 18.88 -14.80
N LEU A 42 0.39 18.75 -15.10
CA LEU A 42 0.91 18.86 -16.48
C LEU A 42 1.71 17.63 -16.90
N TYR A 43 2.84 17.39 -16.23
CA TYR A 43 3.74 16.29 -16.56
C TYR A 43 4.04 15.51 -15.28
N GLY A 44 3.82 14.20 -15.32
CA GLY A 44 4.08 13.33 -14.18
C GLY A 44 3.17 12.11 -14.18
N TYR A 45 3.15 11.46 -13.04
CA TYR A 45 2.30 10.31 -12.74
C TYR A 45 1.30 10.73 -11.64
N GLN A 46 0.03 10.34 -11.81
CA GLN A 46 -0.97 10.41 -10.74
C GLN A 46 -0.72 9.32 -9.70
N TYR A 47 -1.38 9.41 -8.55
CA TYR A 47 -1.20 8.42 -7.48
C TYR A 47 -1.67 7.03 -7.91
N SER A 48 -2.73 6.92 -8.72
CA SER A 48 -3.19 5.65 -9.29
C SER A 48 -2.11 4.93 -10.09
N GLU A 49 -1.44 5.63 -11.00
CA GLU A 49 -0.35 5.10 -11.81
C GLU A 49 0.84 4.65 -10.96
N ILE A 50 1.15 5.40 -9.89
CA ILE A 50 2.26 5.11 -8.99
C ILE A 50 1.97 3.91 -8.10
N ILE A 51 0.79 3.88 -7.47
CA ILE A 51 0.37 2.75 -6.63
C ILE A 51 0.27 1.49 -7.48
N ARG A 52 -0.26 1.57 -8.70
CA ARG A 52 -0.28 0.44 -9.63
C ARG A 52 1.12 -0.06 -9.97
N SER A 53 2.05 0.86 -10.22
CA SER A 53 3.46 0.51 -10.48
C SER A 53 4.08 -0.20 -9.27
N LEU A 54 3.82 0.28 -8.05
CA LEU A 54 4.24 -0.39 -6.82
C LEU A 54 3.59 -1.78 -6.67
N MET A 55 2.29 -1.90 -6.90
CA MET A 55 1.57 -3.17 -6.81
C MET A 55 2.07 -4.21 -7.81
N SER A 56 2.63 -3.78 -8.95
CA SER A 56 3.23 -4.71 -9.92
C SER A 56 4.39 -5.52 -9.32
N VAL A 57 5.14 -4.95 -8.36
CA VAL A 57 6.17 -5.69 -7.61
C VAL A 57 5.55 -6.87 -6.87
N TYR A 58 4.53 -6.59 -6.07
CA TYR A 58 3.90 -7.59 -5.22
C TYR A 58 3.16 -8.65 -6.03
N PHE A 59 2.45 -8.27 -7.09
CA PHE A 59 1.78 -9.22 -7.98
C PHE A 59 2.76 -10.12 -8.75
N CYS A 60 3.98 -9.65 -8.97
CA CYS A 60 5.08 -10.45 -9.54
C CYS A 60 5.88 -11.23 -8.47
N GLY A 61 5.50 -11.17 -7.20
CA GLY A 61 6.21 -11.85 -6.10
C GLY A 61 7.51 -11.18 -5.67
N GLY A 62 7.75 -9.94 -6.09
CA GLY A 62 8.88 -9.12 -5.63
C GLY A 62 8.66 -8.56 -4.23
N SER A 63 9.74 -8.07 -3.63
CA SER A 63 9.72 -7.45 -2.29
C SER A 63 10.48 -6.13 -2.22
N PHE A 64 11.15 -5.74 -3.30
CA PHE A 64 11.98 -4.53 -3.36
C PHE A 64 11.41 -3.56 -4.40
N ILE A 65 11.31 -2.28 -4.05
CA ILE A 65 10.71 -1.27 -4.94
C ILE A 65 11.56 -1.09 -6.21
N GLU A 66 12.87 -1.33 -6.10
CA GLU A 66 13.83 -1.33 -7.19
C GLU A 66 13.46 -2.31 -8.31
N ASP A 67 12.77 -3.43 -7.97
CA ASP A 67 12.36 -4.47 -8.91
C ASP A 67 11.46 -3.91 -10.03
N VAL A 68 10.69 -2.84 -9.75
CA VAL A 68 9.92 -2.15 -10.79
C VAL A 68 10.84 -1.71 -11.92
N THR A 69 11.96 -1.08 -11.60
CA THR A 69 12.84 -0.46 -12.60
C THR A 69 13.80 -1.47 -13.22
N THR A 70 14.31 -2.41 -12.42
CA THR A 70 15.33 -3.38 -12.86
C THR A 70 14.75 -4.58 -13.58
N HIS A 71 13.53 -5.02 -13.23
CA HIS A 71 12.97 -6.28 -13.71
C HIS A 71 11.64 -6.14 -14.43
N LEU A 72 10.76 -5.23 -14.02
CA LEU A 72 9.38 -5.18 -14.53
C LEU A 72 9.17 -4.16 -15.65
N MET A 73 9.78 -2.98 -15.56
CA MET A 73 9.45 -1.82 -16.40
C MET A 73 9.55 -2.10 -17.89
N TYR A 74 10.58 -2.85 -18.34
CA TYR A 74 10.70 -3.25 -19.75
C TYR A 74 9.47 -4.07 -20.21
N HIS A 75 9.10 -5.09 -19.44
CA HIS A 75 7.97 -5.95 -19.78
C HIS A 75 6.63 -5.23 -19.67
N LEU A 76 6.46 -4.36 -18.67
CA LEU A 76 5.25 -3.57 -18.49
C LEU A 76 5.05 -2.54 -19.62
N SER A 77 6.15 -2.04 -20.19
CA SER A 77 6.11 -1.11 -21.34
C SER A 77 5.59 -1.75 -22.64
N LEU A 78 5.52 -3.09 -22.70
CA LEU A 78 4.93 -3.79 -23.84
C LEU A 78 3.41 -3.60 -23.94
N TYR A 79 2.76 -3.13 -22.86
CA TYR A 79 1.35 -2.80 -22.86
C TYR A 79 1.15 -1.30 -23.18
N PRO A 80 0.60 -0.93 -24.35
CA PRO A 80 0.72 0.43 -24.90
C PRO A 80 0.14 1.57 -24.05
N THR A 81 -0.87 1.30 -23.22
CA THR A 81 -1.55 2.32 -22.41
C THR A 81 -1.13 2.31 -20.94
N LEU A 82 -0.28 1.37 -20.52
CA LEU A 82 0.17 1.23 -19.14
C LEU A 82 1.38 2.13 -18.90
N ARG A 83 1.17 3.19 -18.12
CA ARG A 83 2.25 4.07 -17.66
C ARG A 83 2.82 3.54 -16.35
N THR A 84 4.04 3.02 -16.43
CA THR A 84 4.79 2.51 -15.26
C THR A 84 5.85 3.53 -14.85
N CYS A 85 5.91 3.88 -13.56
CA CYS A 85 6.91 4.81 -13.04
C CYS A 85 8.11 4.09 -12.42
N SER A 86 9.24 4.79 -12.32
CA SER A 86 10.46 4.26 -11.68
C SER A 86 10.32 4.13 -10.16
N ALA A 87 11.23 3.35 -9.56
CA ALA A 87 11.39 3.21 -8.12
C ALA A 87 11.55 4.57 -7.42
N ASP A 88 12.37 5.48 -7.98
CA ASP A 88 12.57 6.83 -7.44
C ASP A 88 11.27 7.63 -7.38
N THR A 89 10.40 7.47 -8.38
CA THR A 89 9.11 8.16 -8.44
C THR A 89 8.16 7.62 -7.36
N ILE A 90 8.16 6.30 -7.16
CA ILE A 90 7.39 5.62 -6.11
C ILE A 90 7.85 6.11 -4.73
N LEU A 91 9.16 6.09 -4.46
CA LEU A 91 9.72 6.53 -3.19
C LEU A 91 9.42 8.00 -2.88
N ARG A 92 9.42 8.86 -3.91
CA ARG A 92 9.02 10.27 -3.76
C ARG A 92 7.54 10.41 -3.41
N ALA A 93 6.67 9.66 -4.08
CA ALA A 93 5.24 9.69 -3.77
C ALA A 93 4.93 9.16 -2.37
N ILE A 94 5.63 8.12 -1.90
CA ILE A 94 5.51 7.64 -0.52
C ILE A 94 5.87 8.75 0.47
N LYS A 95 6.96 9.50 0.22
CA LYS A 95 7.32 10.68 1.03
C LYS A 95 6.27 11.79 0.98
N GLU A 96 5.65 12.02 -0.17
CA GLU A 96 4.58 13.02 -0.30
C GLU A 96 3.31 12.63 0.47
N LEU A 97 3.09 11.34 0.70
CA LEU A 97 1.94 10.80 1.43
C LEU A 97 2.18 10.68 2.94
N THR A 98 3.38 11.01 3.45
CA THR A 98 3.65 10.97 4.89
C THR A 98 2.86 12.05 5.61
N GLN A 99 2.35 11.71 6.79
CA GLN A 99 1.70 12.64 7.71
C GLN A 99 2.58 12.84 8.95
N GLU A 100 2.52 14.01 9.56
CA GLU A 100 3.19 14.27 10.84
C GLU A 100 2.61 13.39 11.95
N ASN A 101 3.45 13.03 12.91
CA ASN A 101 3.01 12.26 14.07
C ASN A 101 2.24 13.14 15.05
N ILE A 102 1.29 12.51 15.74
CA ILE A 102 0.64 13.06 16.92
C ILE A 102 1.42 12.58 18.13
N SER A 103 2.05 13.51 18.85
CA SER A 103 2.82 13.19 20.05
C SER A 103 1.98 13.38 21.32
N TYR A 104 1.94 12.35 22.16
CA TYR A 104 1.34 12.40 23.50
C TYR A 104 2.43 12.29 24.57
N THR A 105 2.44 13.21 25.53
CA THR A 105 3.34 13.14 26.70
C THR A 105 2.55 12.81 27.95
N SER A 106 2.88 11.71 28.60
CA SER A 106 2.28 11.27 29.87
C SER A 106 2.70 12.12 31.06
N ASP A 107 1.96 12.03 32.17
CA ASP A 107 2.28 12.69 33.45
C ASP A 107 3.68 12.31 34.00
N GLN A 108 4.23 11.16 33.57
CA GLN A 108 5.58 10.71 33.91
C GLN A 108 6.67 11.29 33.00
N GLY A 109 6.33 12.19 32.08
CA GLY A 109 7.25 12.83 31.14
C GLY A 109 7.68 11.94 29.97
N LYS A 110 7.01 10.80 29.73
CA LYS A 110 7.28 9.94 28.57
C LYS A 110 6.44 10.37 27.38
N THR A 111 7.07 10.54 26.22
CA THR A 111 6.44 10.89 24.95
C THR A 111 6.25 9.65 24.07
N TYR A 112 5.12 9.59 23.39
CA TYR A 112 4.71 8.53 22.49
C TYR A 112 4.16 9.14 21.20
N ASP A 113 4.64 8.66 20.05
CA ASP A 113 4.17 9.11 18.76
C ASP A 113 3.18 8.13 18.13
N PHE A 114 2.13 8.70 17.55
CA PHE A 114 1.07 8.00 16.83
C PHE A 114 0.90 8.59 15.44
N ASN A 115 0.45 7.78 14.49
CA ASN A 115 0.13 8.25 13.14
C ASN A 115 -1.09 7.52 12.60
N THR A 116 -2.17 8.26 12.41
CA THR A 116 -3.44 7.71 11.93
C THR A 116 -3.53 7.69 10.41
N ALA A 117 -2.64 8.38 9.68
CA ALA A 117 -2.62 8.42 8.21
C ALA A 117 -4.01 8.54 7.58
N ASP A 118 -4.85 9.47 8.07
CA ASP A 118 -6.31 9.50 7.82
C ASP A 118 -6.67 9.45 6.32
N LYS A 119 -5.86 10.11 5.49
CA LYS A 119 -6.05 10.15 4.04
C LYS A 119 -5.86 8.78 3.38
N LEU A 120 -4.89 8.00 3.85
CA LEU A 120 -4.65 6.64 3.38
C LEU A 120 -5.68 5.66 3.93
N ASN A 121 -6.13 5.84 5.18
CA ASN A 121 -7.24 5.06 5.72
C ASN A 121 -8.57 5.34 5.01
N THR A 122 -8.83 6.59 4.63
CA THR A 122 -9.98 6.93 3.77
C THR A 122 -9.87 6.21 2.42
N LEU A 123 -8.67 6.18 1.82
CA LEU A 123 -8.45 5.46 0.57
C LEU A 123 -8.68 3.95 0.74
N LEU A 124 -8.23 3.36 1.84
CA LEU A 124 -8.42 1.94 2.14
C LEU A 124 -9.90 1.57 2.17
N ILE A 125 -10.72 2.33 2.90
CA ILE A 125 -12.17 2.13 2.95
C ILE A 125 -12.80 2.31 1.56
N ASN A 126 -12.50 3.40 0.86
CA ASN A 126 -13.06 3.67 -0.46
C ASN A 126 -12.69 2.58 -1.47
N ALA A 127 -11.47 2.03 -1.37
CA ALA A 127 -11.03 0.93 -2.22
C ALA A 127 -11.86 -0.34 -1.95
N LEU A 128 -12.07 -0.71 -0.68
CA LEU A 128 -12.92 -1.85 -0.31
C LEU A 128 -14.36 -1.71 -0.78
N VAL A 129 -14.93 -0.50 -0.66
CA VAL A 129 -16.28 -0.21 -1.17
C VAL A 129 -16.31 -0.36 -2.69
N SER A 130 -15.34 0.24 -3.38
CA SER A 130 -15.32 0.21 -4.85
C SER A 130 -15.07 -1.18 -5.45
N THR A 131 -14.40 -2.06 -4.72
CA THR A 131 -14.24 -3.46 -5.13
C THR A 131 -15.45 -4.33 -4.75
N GLY A 132 -16.43 -3.79 -4.03
CA GLY A 132 -17.62 -4.49 -3.56
C GLY A 132 -17.37 -5.36 -2.32
N GLU A 133 -16.22 -5.18 -1.67
CA GLU A 133 -15.85 -5.91 -0.46
C GLU A 133 -16.57 -5.35 0.78
N LEU A 134 -16.94 -4.06 0.75
CA LEU A 134 -17.82 -3.42 1.72
C LEU A 134 -18.97 -2.69 1.00
N LYS A 135 -20.12 -2.59 1.65
CA LYS A 135 -21.26 -1.73 1.27
C LYS A 135 -21.28 -0.45 2.11
N GLU A 136 -21.66 0.67 1.48
CA GLU A 136 -21.67 2.01 2.10
C GLU A 136 -22.70 2.20 3.24
N ILE A 137 -23.83 1.50 3.18
CA ILE A 137 -24.95 1.67 4.11
C ILE A 137 -25.20 0.33 4.81
N GLU A 138 -24.22 -0.11 5.58
CA GLU A 138 -24.26 -1.36 6.34
C GLU A 138 -23.48 -1.17 7.65
N GLU A 139 -23.99 -1.77 8.72
CA GLU A 139 -23.29 -1.82 10.01
C GLU A 139 -22.39 -3.05 10.03
N TYR A 140 -21.20 -2.89 10.59
CA TYR A 140 -20.22 -3.97 10.68
C TYR A 140 -19.68 -4.09 12.09
N ASP A 141 -19.43 -5.33 12.49
CA ASP A 141 -18.60 -5.61 13.65
C ASP A 141 -17.13 -5.40 13.27
N VAL A 142 -16.44 -4.58 14.06
CA VAL A 142 -15.03 -4.25 13.86
C VAL A 142 -14.22 -4.88 14.97
N ASP A 143 -13.26 -5.71 14.60
CA ASP A 143 -12.25 -6.25 15.51
C ASP A 143 -11.01 -5.37 15.50
N PHE A 144 -10.33 -5.30 16.64
CA PHE A 144 -9.11 -4.53 16.83
C PHE A 144 -8.01 -5.39 17.44
N ASP A 145 -6.81 -5.31 16.86
CA ASP A 145 -5.61 -5.89 17.48
C ASP A 145 -4.36 -5.01 17.22
N HIS A 146 -3.38 -5.14 18.10
CA HIS A 146 -2.06 -4.57 17.90
C HIS A 146 -1.15 -5.58 17.21
N GLN A 147 -0.76 -5.28 15.98
CA GLN A 147 0.29 -6.03 15.30
C GLN A 147 1.65 -5.47 15.69
N PHE A 148 2.63 -6.34 15.97
CA PHE A 148 4.00 -5.88 16.18
C PHE A 148 4.83 -6.08 14.94
N LEU A 149 5.59 -5.04 14.57
CA LEU A 149 6.50 -5.05 13.44
C LEU A 149 7.92 -4.85 13.95
N GLU A 150 8.66 -5.94 14.08
CA GLU A 150 10.09 -5.90 14.43
C GLU A 150 10.89 -5.27 13.29
N THR A 151 11.71 -4.28 13.61
CA THR A 151 12.57 -3.61 12.64
C THR A 151 13.67 -2.82 13.34
N GLU A 152 14.80 -2.69 12.67
CA GLU A 152 15.96 -1.90 13.13
C GLU A 152 16.04 -0.53 12.43
N LYS A 153 14.88 0.04 12.07
CA LYS A 153 14.84 1.39 11.50
C LYS A 153 15.31 2.39 12.54
N TYR A 154 15.91 3.49 12.07
CA TYR A 154 16.51 4.51 12.93
C TYR A 154 15.55 5.06 13.98
N ASP A 155 14.28 5.22 13.63
CA ASP A 155 13.21 5.76 14.45
C ASP A 155 12.50 4.71 15.32
N ALA A 156 12.77 3.41 15.12
CA ALA A 156 12.12 2.33 15.85
C ALA A 156 12.41 2.39 17.36
N LYS A 157 11.40 2.09 18.18
CA LYS A 157 11.47 2.14 19.64
C LYS A 157 11.40 0.74 20.26
N PRO A 158 11.97 0.53 21.46
CA PRO A 158 11.87 -0.75 22.15
C PRO A 158 10.43 -1.06 22.54
N THR A 159 9.99 -2.26 22.18
CA THR A 159 8.68 -2.81 22.55
C THR A 159 8.74 -3.54 23.89
N TYR A 160 7.59 -3.73 24.55
CA TYR A 160 7.52 -4.57 25.76
C TYR A 160 7.84 -6.05 25.47
N LYS A 161 7.74 -6.46 24.21
CA LYS A 161 8.13 -7.81 23.73
C LYS A 161 9.65 -7.95 23.54
N LYS A 162 10.43 -6.94 23.93
CA LYS A 162 11.91 -6.94 23.98
C LYS A 162 12.61 -6.94 22.62
N PHE A 163 12.02 -6.29 21.62
CA PHE A 163 12.68 -5.99 20.33
C PHE A 163 12.39 -4.54 19.90
N LEU A 164 13.19 -4.00 18.98
CA LEU A 164 12.94 -2.69 18.35
C LEU A 164 11.87 -2.83 17.28
N GLY A 165 10.92 -1.90 17.25
CA GLY A 165 9.90 -1.95 16.21
C GLY A 165 8.81 -0.91 16.37
N TYR A 166 7.72 -1.18 15.66
CA TYR A 166 6.47 -0.44 15.76
C TYR A 166 5.36 -1.33 16.29
N ARG A 167 4.28 -0.69 16.74
CA ARG A 167 3.11 -1.35 17.28
C ARG A 167 1.85 -0.77 16.64
N PRO A 168 1.63 -1.00 15.33
CA PRO A 168 0.41 -0.54 14.69
C PRO A 168 -0.84 -1.16 15.32
N GLY A 169 -1.87 -0.33 15.46
CA GLY A 169 -3.25 -0.76 15.67
C GLY A 169 -3.89 -1.09 14.33
N VAL A 170 -4.49 -2.27 14.22
CA VAL A 170 -5.13 -2.76 13.00
C VAL A 170 -6.57 -3.09 13.33
N TYR A 171 -7.48 -2.48 12.57
CA TYR A 171 -8.90 -2.73 12.67
C TYR A 171 -9.33 -3.53 11.45
N VAL A 172 -10.13 -4.56 11.69
CA VAL A 172 -10.58 -5.49 10.65
C VAL A 172 -12.08 -5.70 10.70
N ILE A 173 -12.67 -5.95 9.54
CA ILE A 173 -14.03 -6.48 9.38
C ILE A 173 -13.89 -7.84 8.71
N GLY A 174 -14.08 -8.91 9.47
CA GLY A 174 -13.75 -10.26 9.01
C GLY A 174 -12.27 -10.38 8.66
N ASP A 175 -11.95 -10.61 7.39
CA ASP A 175 -10.57 -10.72 6.88
C ASP A 175 -10.04 -9.42 6.23
N LYS A 176 -10.81 -8.33 6.28
CA LYS A 176 -10.51 -7.07 5.59
C LYS A 176 -9.91 -6.07 6.56
N ILE A 177 -8.74 -5.54 6.25
CA ILE A 177 -8.17 -4.42 7.00
C ILE A 177 -8.91 -3.15 6.59
N VAL A 178 -9.51 -2.46 7.57
CA VAL A 178 -10.33 -1.27 7.34
C VAL A 178 -9.72 0.00 7.88
N TYR A 179 -8.79 -0.12 8.83
CA TYR A 179 -8.04 1.01 9.35
C TYR A 179 -6.72 0.54 9.94
N ILE A 180 -5.67 1.32 9.73
CA ILE A 180 -4.34 1.12 10.31
C ILE A 180 -3.88 2.42 10.94
N GLU A 181 -3.52 2.38 12.21
CA GLU A 181 -2.75 3.45 12.84
C GLU A 181 -1.40 2.92 13.27
N ASN A 182 -0.34 3.69 13.06
CA ASN A 182 0.97 3.34 13.56
C ASN A 182 1.18 3.95 14.95
N SER A 183 1.90 3.23 15.81
CA SER A 183 2.40 3.78 17.07
C SER A 183 3.83 3.33 17.32
N ASP A 184 4.57 4.14 18.04
CA ASP A 184 5.91 3.77 18.48
C ASP A 184 5.89 2.45 19.27
N GLY A 185 6.96 1.67 19.14
CA GLY A 185 7.09 0.39 19.86
C GLY A 185 6.98 0.52 21.39
N ASN A 186 7.39 1.66 21.96
CA ASN A 186 7.35 1.90 23.41
C ASN A 186 5.97 2.33 23.93
N THR A 187 4.98 2.49 23.04
CA THR A 187 3.62 2.91 23.39
C THR A 187 2.95 1.93 24.35
N ASN A 188 2.27 2.45 25.37
CA ASN A 188 1.56 1.63 26.34
C ASN A 188 0.35 0.93 25.68
N VAL A 189 0.14 -0.35 26.01
CA VAL A 189 -1.01 -1.13 25.53
C VAL A 189 -2.37 -0.57 25.90
N ARG A 190 -2.42 0.30 26.92
CA ARG A 190 -3.66 0.91 27.43
C ARG A 190 -4.08 2.20 26.72
N PHE A 191 -3.38 2.62 25.66
CA PHE A 191 -3.75 3.85 24.93
C PHE A 191 -4.98 3.69 24.01
N HIS A 192 -5.64 2.53 24.01
CA HIS A 192 -6.89 2.24 23.30
C HIS A 192 -7.90 1.60 24.25
#